data_AF-A0A7J7FH44-F1
#
_entry.id   AF-A0A7J7FH44-F1
#
_cell.length_a   1.000
_cell.length_b   1.000
_cell.length_c   1.000
_cell.angle_alpha   90.00
_cell.angle_beta   90.00
_cell.angle_gamma   90.00
#
_symmetry.space_group_name_H-M   'P 1'
#
loop_
_entity.id
_entity.type
_entity.pdbx_description
1 polymer ?
#
loop_
_entity_poly.entity_id
_entity_poly.type
_entity_poly.pdbx_seq_one_letter_code
_entity_poly.pdbx_strand_id
1 'polypeptide(L)'
;MTAVYPSAFRLPDLTTTYQAYLAAKALLATYHNLMSYFPGEGPFLGGTCAKAQNDRPWQGLHYAQKVHFTTRAQTEIFFTKYGEMLTTFDIKNMYILPDQKGQTTIVGHFDFRAPPREELLISDSTIIWGEGLLKPLGTVLAVCTALVFLLALAILGIFIWHHHTPIVRANNHQLSYLLLSSLALSFLGTFMFIGHPGPFTYAVRQAAFGVTFTICVSTVLAKAIVVVAAFHATS
;
A
#
# COMPACT_ATOMS: atom_id res chain seq x y z
N MET A 1 -2.21 -21.48 -16.58
CA MET A 1 -2.61 -20.13 -16.13
C MET A 1 -3.95 -19.81 -16.77
N THR A 2 -5.04 -19.81 -16.01
CA THR A 2 -6.34 -19.37 -16.52
C THR A 2 -6.35 -17.83 -16.53
N ALA A 3 -6.61 -17.23 -17.68
CA ALA A 3 -6.73 -15.78 -17.79
C ALA A 3 -7.90 -15.31 -16.91
N VAL A 4 -7.67 -14.31 -16.06
CA VAL A 4 -8.73 -13.64 -15.31
C VAL A 4 -9.41 -12.66 -16.26
N TYR A 5 -10.70 -12.85 -16.51
CA TYR A 5 -11.44 -11.99 -17.42
C TYR A 5 -11.68 -10.60 -16.80
N PRO A 6 -11.61 -9.51 -17.59
CA PRO A 6 -11.91 -8.15 -17.12
C PRO A 6 -13.32 -8.01 -16.53
N SER A 7 -14.26 -8.86 -16.94
CA SER A 7 -15.62 -8.93 -16.38
C SER A 7 -15.64 -9.30 -14.90
N ALA A 8 -14.63 -9.99 -14.38
CA ALA A 8 -14.52 -10.34 -12.96
C ALA A 8 -14.40 -9.10 -12.07
N PHE A 9 -13.93 -7.97 -12.63
CA PHE A 9 -13.75 -6.71 -11.90
C PHE A 9 -14.93 -5.73 -12.06
N ARG A 10 -16.01 -6.14 -12.74
CA ARG A 10 -17.17 -5.26 -12.97
C ARG A 10 -18.08 -5.26 -11.74
N LEU A 11 -18.05 -4.17 -10.98
CA LEU A 11 -18.91 -3.96 -9.82
C LEU A 11 -20.30 -3.47 -10.27
N PRO A 12 -21.41 -4.01 -9.72
CA PRO A 12 -22.72 -3.38 -9.85
C PRO A 12 -22.72 -2.11 -9.00
N ASP A 13 -22.31 -1.00 -9.59
CA ASP A 13 -22.10 0.25 -8.85
C ASP A 13 -23.28 1.20 -9.04
N LEU A 14 -24.07 1.38 -7.97
CA LEU A 14 -25.14 2.38 -7.92
C LEU A 14 -24.63 3.78 -7.59
N THR A 15 -23.32 3.94 -7.31
CA THR A 15 -22.73 5.21 -6.90
C THR A 15 -23.03 6.30 -7.93
N THR A 16 -22.89 6.01 -9.22
CA THR A 16 -23.15 7.00 -10.29
C THR A 16 -24.60 7.49 -10.27
N THR A 17 -25.56 6.58 -10.11
CA THR A 17 -26.98 6.92 -10.02
C THR A 17 -27.28 7.74 -8.76
N TYR A 18 -26.67 7.37 -7.63
CA TYR A 18 -26.84 8.09 -6.37
C TYR A 18 -26.24 9.50 -6.42
N GLN A 19 -25.05 9.66 -7.00
CA GLN A 19 -24.42 10.97 -7.19
C GLN A 19 -25.23 11.86 -8.14
N ALA A 20 -25.80 11.30 -9.21
CA ALA A 20 -26.71 12.04 -10.09
C ALA A 20 -27.98 12.50 -9.34
N TYR A 21 -28.55 11.64 -8.49
CA TYR A 21 -29.67 12.01 -7.62
C TYR A 21 -29.31 13.16 -6.65
N LEU A 22 -28.14 13.09 -6.00
CA LEU A 22 -27.67 14.13 -5.11
C LEU A 22 -27.46 15.47 -5.83
N ALA A 23 -26.88 15.44 -7.03
CA ALA A 23 -26.71 16.63 -7.86
C ALA A 23 -28.05 17.27 -8.25
N ALA A 24 -29.02 16.48 -8.68
CA ALA A 24 -30.37 16.97 -8.99
C ALA A 24 -31.07 17.58 -7.76
N LYS A 25 -30.93 16.95 -6.59
CA LYS A 25 -31.48 17.46 -5.35
C LYS A 25 -30.80 18.76 -4.90
N ALA A 26 -29.48 18.86 -5.08
CA ALA A 26 -28.73 20.09 -4.82
C ALA A 26 -29.21 21.24 -5.72
N LEU A 27 -29.43 20.99 -7.02
CA LEU A 27 -30.00 21.97 -7.95
C LEU A 27 -31.42 22.43 -7.56
N LEU A 28 -32.24 21.51 -7.05
CA LEU A 28 -33.56 21.90 -6.54
C LEU A 28 -33.45 22.79 -5.30
N ALA A 29 -32.52 22.46 -4.39
CA ALA A 29 -32.26 23.25 -3.20
C ALA A 29 -31.69 24.64 -3.55
N THR A 30 -30.82 24.76 -4.55
CA THR A 30 -30.35 26.08 -5.03
C THR A 30 -31.49 26.92 -5.58
N TYR A 31 -32.36 26.31 -6.37
CA TYR A 31 -33.53 27.00 -6.90
C TYR A 31 -34.46 27.48 -5.80
N HIS A 32 -34.71 26.64 -4.78
CA HIS A 32 -35.50 27.03 -3.62
C HIS A 32 -34.86 28.19 -2.86
N ASN A 33 -33.54 28.15 -2.64
CA ASN A 33 -32.77 29.23 -2.01
C ASN A 33 -32.80 30.53 -2.82
N LEU A 34 -32.92 30.46 -4.15
CA LEU A 34 -33.03 31.64 -5.01
C LEU A 34 -34.42 32.28 -4.92
N MET A 35 -35.47 31.46 -4.79
CA MET A 35 -36.86 31.90 -4.74
C MET A 35 -37.34 32.34 -3.35
N SER A 36 -36.62 31.99 -2.28
CA SER A 36 -37.04 32.27 -0.91
C SER A 36 -36.83 33.71 -0.43
N TYR A 37 -36.25 34.61 -1.26
CA TYR A 37 -35.96 35.99 -0.88
C TYR A 37 -36.98 37.00 -1.40
N PHE A 38 -37.27 38.01 -0.57
CA PHE A 38 -38.13 39.13 -0.92
C PHE A 38 -37.35 40.28 -1.59
N PRO A 39 -37.98 41.08 -2.47
CA PRO A 39 -37.34 42.25 -3.07
C PRO A 39 -36.89 43.24 -1.98
N GLY A 40 -35.60 43.59 -1.95
CA GLY A 40 -35.01 44.49 -0.95
C GLY A 40 -34.20 43.79 0.14
N GLU A 41 -34.36 42.47 0.32
CA GLU A 41 -33.58 41.65 1.27
C GLU A 41 -32.53 40.78 0.57
N GLY A 42 -32.27 41.05 -0.71
CA GLY A 42 -31.33 40.27 -1.51
C GLY A 42 -29.87 40.43 -1.04
N PRO A 43 -29.02 39.39 -1.19
CA PRO A 43 -27.65 39.39 -0.69
C PRO A 43 -26.67 40.25 -1.53
N PHE A 44 -27.14 40.88 -2.61
CA PHE A 44 -26.32 41.66 -3.53
C PHE A 44 -26.54 43.17 -3.38
N LEU A 45 -25.69 43.98 -4.04
CA LEU A 45 -25.75 45.44 -3.96
C LEU A 45 -27.17 45.96 -4.23
N GLY A 46 -27.63 46.85 -3.35
CA GLY A 46 -28.97 47.45 -3.45
C GLY A 46 -30.13 46.54 -3.04
N GLY A 47 -29.87 45.47 -2.28
CA GLY A 47 -30.92 44.53 -1.83
C GLY A 47 -31.50 43.70 -2.98
N THR A 48 -30.72 43.54 -4.06
CA THR A 48 -31.16 42.86 -5.27
C THR A 48 -31.01 41.35 -5.15
N CYS A 49 -31.98 40.61 -5.71
CA CYS A 49 -31.94 39.15 -5.79
C CYS A 49 -31.53 38.71 -7.20
N ALA A 50 -30.92 37.51 -7.28
CA ALA A 50 -30.68 36.85 -8.55
C ALA A 50 -32.01 36.39 -9.19
N LYS A 51 -32.12 36.54 -10.51
CA LYS A 51 -33.22 36.14 -11.39
C LYS A 51 -32.78 35.03 -12.34
N ALA A 52 -33.38 33.85 -12.20
CA ALA A 52 -33.01 32.61 -12.92
C ALA A 52 -32.82 32.71 -14.46
N GLN A 53 -33.33 33.76 -15.13
CA GLN A 53 -33.29 33.93 -16.59
C GLN A 53 -32.20 34.89 -17.10
N ASN A 54 -31.58 35.72 -16.25
CA ASN A 54 -30.60 36.72 -16.73
C ASN A 54 -29.47 36.99 -15.72
N ASP A 55 -29.10 35.98 -14.94
CA ASP A 55 -28.10 36.09 -13.89
C ASP A 55 -26.68 35.92 -14.40
N ARG A 56 -25.76 36.63 -13.74
CA ARG A 56 -24.33 36.34 -13.90
C ARG A 56 -24.01 35.01 -13.21
N PRO A 57 -23.16 34.14 -13.78
CA PRO A 57 -22.86 32.82 -13.22
C PRO A 57 -22.45 32.81 -11.73
N TRP A 58 -21.73 33.84 -11.28
CA TRP A 58 -21.29 33.98 -9.89
C TRP A 58 -22.44 34.28 -8.91
N GLN A 59 -23.55 34.87 -9.36
CA GLN A 59 -24.73 35.08 -8.52
C GLN A 59 -25.39 33.74 -8.20
N GLY A 60 -25.51 32.84 -9.19
CA GLY A 60 -25.96 31.47 -8.97
C GLY A 60 -25.02 30.69 -8.04
N LEU A 61 -23.71 30.90 -8.16
CA LEU A 61 -22.72 30.28 -7.28
C LEU A 61 -22.93 30.65 -5.80
N HIS A 62 -23.34 31.90 -5.51
CA HIS A 62 -23.65 32.32 -4.14
C HIS A 62 -24.74 31.45 -3.48
N TYR A 63 -25.79 31.11 -4.24
CA TYR A 63 -26.88 30.25 -3.74
C TYR A 63 -26.47 28.78 -3.74
N ALA A 64 -25.65 28.33 -4.69
CA ALA A 64 -25.07 27.00 -4.72
C ALA A 64 -24.21 26.69 -3.50
N GLN A 65 -23.38 27.64 -3.07
CA GLN A 65 -22.54 27.50 -1.88
C GLN A 65 -23.33 27.41 -0.57
N LYS A 66 -24.59 27.85 -0.56
CA LYS A 66 -25.48 27.81 0.62
C LYS A 66 -26.41 26.59 0.65
N VAL A 67 -26.25 25.64 -0.27
CA VAL A 67 -27.05 24.41 -0.26
C VAL A 67 -26.75 23.63 1.01
N HIS A 68 -27.82 23.35 1.77
CA HIS A 68 -27.77 22.45 2.91
C HIS A 68 -29.05 21.62 2.94
N PHE A 69 -28.93 20.30 2.87
CA PHE A 69 -30.08 19.40 2.98
C PHE A 69 -29.69 18.05 3.59
N THR A 70 -30.67 17.34 4.12
CA THR A 70 -30.50 15.97 4.60
C THR A 70 -31.03 14.95 3.59
N THR A 71 -30.31 13.85 3.41
CA THR A 71 -30.76 12.71 2.59
C THR A 71 -31.69 11.80 3.38
N ARG A 72 -32.34 10.85 2.69
CA ARG A 72 -33.14 9.80 3.36
C ARG A 72 -32.30 8.90 4.26
N ALA A 73 -31.00 8.81 4.00
CA ALA A 73 -30.02 8.10 4.83
C ALA A 73 -29.52 8.94 6.02
N GLN A 74 -30.19 10.06 6.34
CA GLN A 74 -29.81 11.00 7.40
C GLN A 74 -28.40 11.61 7.26
N THR A 75 -27.86 11.62 6.05
CA THR A 75 -26.59 12.29 5.76
C THR A 75 -26.86 13.75 5.44
N GLU A 76 -26.25 14.67 6.20
CA GLU A 76 -26.23 16.09 5.84
C GLU A 76 -25.34 16.32 4.63
N ILE A 77 -25.80 17.12 3.68
CA ILE A 77 -25.10 17.45 2.45
C ILE A 77 -24.96 18.97 2.38
N PHE A 78 -23.73 19.44 2.31
CA PHE A 78 -23.35 20.84 2.12
C PHE A 78 -22.07 20.95 1.31
N PHE A 79 -21.83 22.14 0.79
CA PHE A 79 -20.56 22.49 0.15
C PHE A 79 -19.66 23.24 1.12
N THR A 80 -18.36 22.96 1.07
CA THR A 80 -17.37 23.77 1.78
C THR A 80 -17.24 25.14 1.13
N LYS A 81 -16.53 26.06 1.80
CA LYS A 81 -16.16 27.37 1.20
C LYS A 81 -15.37 27.24 -0.12
N TYR A 82 -14.79 26.08 -0.39
CA TYR A 82 -14.05 25.78 -1.62
C TYR A 82 -14.92 25.10 -2.69
N GLY A 83 -16.20 24.83 -2.40
CA GLY A 83 -17.12 24.16 -3.34
C GLY A 83 -17.03 22.64 -3.33
N GLU A 84 -16.31 22.06 -2.37
CA GLU A 84 -16.19 20.60 -2.24
C GLU A 84 -17.37 20.04 -1.47
N MET A 85 -17.82 18.85 -1.84
CA MET A 85 -18.83 18.11 -1.11
C MET A 85 -18.12 17.11 -0.18
N LEU A 86 -18.16 17.36 1.12
CA LEU A 86 -17.56 16.46 2.11
C LEU A 86 -18.41 15.19 2.21
N THR A 87 -17.92 14.07 1.66
CA THR A 87 -18.59 12.77 1.66
C THR A 87 -17.75 11.69 2.31
N THR A 88 -18.40 10.71 2.92
CA THR A 88 -17.74 9.48 3.36
C THR A 88 -17.55 8.54 2.17
N PHE A 89 -16.38 7.92 2.04
CA PHE A 89 -16.05 6.96 0.99
C PHE A 89 -15.77 5.59 1.59
N ASP A 90 -16.37 4.54 1.03
CA ASP A 90 -16.04 3.17 1.41
C ASP A 90 -14.76 2.71 0.71
N ILE A 91 -13.83 2.17 1.50
CA ILE A 91 -12.65 1.47 1.00
C ILE A 91 -13.02 0.01 0.82
N LYS A 92 -12.89 -0.48 -0.41
CA LYS A 92 -13.30 -1.82 -0.80
C LYS A 92 -12.09 -2.66 -1.18
N ASN A 93 -11.99 -3.86 -0.62
CA ASN A 93 -11.04 -4.88 -1.04
C ASN A 93 -11.72 -5.86 -1.99
N MET A 94 -11.09 -6.11 -3.13
CA MET A 94 -11.60 -6.98 -4.18
C MET A 94 -10.69 -8.19 -4.34
N TYR A 95 -11.27 -9.38 -4.26
CA TYR A 95 -10.57 -10.65 -4.36
C TYR A 95 -11.30 -11.57 -5.34
N ILE A 96 -10.53 -12.40 -6.02
CA ILE A 96 -11.04 -13.31 -7.05
C ILE A 96 -11.23 -14.68 -6.40
N LEU A 97 -12.43 -15.23 -6.49
CA LEU A 97 -12.71 -16.58 -6.05
C LEU A 97 -12.16 -17.61 -7.05
N PRO A 98 -12.01 -18.88 -6.63
CA PRO A 98 -11.64 -19.97 -7.55
C PRO A 98 -12.57 -20.11 -8.76
N ASP A 99 -13.81 -19.62 -8.68
CA ASP A 99 -14.80 -19.60 -9.78
C ASP A 99 -14.58 -18.44 -10.78
N GLN A 100 -13.48 -17.68 -10.66
CA GLN A 100 -13.15 -16.47 -11.42
C GLN A 100 -14.10 -15.28 -11.21
N LYS A 101 -14.99 -15.32 -10.23
CA LYS A 101 -15.84 -14.18 -9.87
C LYS A 101 -15.08 -13.27 -8.93
N GLY A 102 -15.09 -11.97 -9.23
CA GLY A 102 -14.65 -10.96 -8.28
C GLY A 102 -15.70 -10.81 -7.19
N GLN A 103 -15.27 -10.91 -5.94
CA GLN A 103 -16.04 -10.52 -4.78
C GLN A 103 -15.40 -9.30 -4.14
N THR A 104 -16.22 -8.50 -3.47
CA THR A 104 -15.78 -7.25 -2.86
C THR A 104 -16.32 -7.17 -1.45
N THR A 105 -15.45 -6.78 -0.53
CA THR A 105 -15.80 -6.51 0.85
C THR A 105 -15.37 -5.11 1.22
N ILE A 106 -16.17 -4.43 2.04
CA ILE A 106 -15.78 -3.14 2.61
C ILE A 106 -14.73 -3.45 3.69
N VAL A 107 -13.59 -2.77 3.63
CA VAL A 107 -12.47 -2.95 4.57
C VAL A 107 -12.16 -1.69 5.36
N GLY A 108 -12.84 -0.59 5.04
CA GLY A 108 -12.65 0.67 5.74
C GLY A 108 -13.52 1.76 5.17
N HIS A 109 -13.44 2.94 5.79
CA HIS A 109 -14.07 4.14 5.29
C HIS A 109 -13.14 5.33 5.45
N PHE A 110 -13.32 6.31 4.57
CA PHE A 110 -12.66 7.60 4.62
C PHE A 110 -13.70 8.70 4.80
N ASP A 111 -13.68 9.41 5.93
CA ASP A 111 -14.59 10.51 6.23
C ASP A 111 -13.84 11.84 6.32
N PHE A 112 -14.07 12.72 5.35
CA PHE A 112 -13.46 14.05 5.30
C PHE A 112 -13.95 14.99 6.43
N ARG A 113 -14.99 14.62 7.19
CA ARG A 113 -15.52 15.42 8.31
C ARG A 113 -14.89 15.06 9.65
N ALA A 114 -14.23 13.91 9.73
CA ALA A 114 -13.61 13.44 10.95
C ALA A 114 -12.31 14.22 11.25
N PRO A 115 -11.85 14.26 12.50
CA PRO A 115 -10.59 14.90 12.86
C PRO A 115 -9.37 14.16 12.26
N PRO A 116 -8.17 14.78 12.19
CA PRO A 116 -6.95 14.30 11.48
C PRO A 116 -6.35 12.94 11.88
N ARG A 117 -7.07 12.08 12.62
CA ARG A 117 -6.71 10.71 13.00
C ARG A 117 -7.86 9.71 12.87
N GLU A 118 -9.07 10.19 12.64
CA GLU A 118 -10.28 9.38 12.49
C GLU A 118 -10.85 9.48 11.07
N GLU A 119 -10.24 10.32 10.22
CA GLU A 119 -10.55 10.44 8.79
C GLU A 119 -10.47 9.09 8.07
N LEU A 120 -9.49 8.24 8.42
CA LEU A 120 -9.28 6.94 7.79
C LEU A 120 -9.38 5.83 8.82
N LEU A 121 -10.43 5.02 8.74
CA LEU A 121 -10.55 3.78 9.52
C LEU A 121 -10.43 2.57 8.60
N ILE A 122 -9.41 1.75 8.82
CA ILE A 122 -9.17 0.49 8.09
C ILE A 122 -9.24 -0.67 9.07
N SER A 123 -10.03 -1.68 8.72
CA SER A 123 -10.18 -2.93 9.46
C SER A 123 -9.27 -4.01 8.88
N ASP A 124 -8.04 -4.11 9.39
CA ASP A 124 -7.04 -5.07 8.89
C ASP A 124 -7.52 -6.54 8.91
N SER A 125 -8.35 -6.91 9.87
CA SER A 125 -8.91 -8.26 10.00
C SER A 125 -9.88 -8.65 8.88
N THR A 126 -10.44 -7.67 8.18
CA THR A 126 -11.38 -7.89 7.05
C THR A 126 -10.66 -7.94 5.71
N ILE A 127 -9.37 -7.56 5.67
CA ILE A 127 -8.57 -7.57 4.46
C ILE A 127 -8.19 -9.00 4.12
N ILE A 128 -8.82 -9.53 3.07
CA ILE A 128 -8.42 -10.79 2.48
C ILE A 128 -7.19 -10.54 1.61
N TRP A 129 -6.06 -11.08 2.03
CA TRP A 129 -4.83 -11.09 1.26
C TRP A 129 -4.81 -12.28 0.30
N GLY A 130 -4.19 -12.11 -0.86
CA GLY A 130 -3.98 -13.19 -1.85
C GLY A 130 -2.99 -14.24 -1.34
N GLU A 131 -3.38 -15.04 -0.34
CA GLU A 131 -2.49 -15.98 0.33
C GLU A 131 -2.25 -17.28 -0.45
N GLY A 132 -3.10 -17.60 -1.42
CA GLY A 132 -3.10 -18.91 -2.10
C GLY A 132 -1.84 -19.20 -2.91
N LEU A 133 -1.23 -18.19 -3.55
CA LEU A 133 -0.10 -18.39 -4.46
C LEU A 133 1.27 -18.16 -3.79
N LEU A 134 1.34 -17.24 -2.82
CA LEU A 134 2.60 -16.89 -2.16
C LEU A 134 3.04 -17.91 -1.10
N LYS A 135 2.11 -18.61 -0.45
CA LYS A 135 2.41 -19.63 0.58
C LYS A 135 3.28 -20.80 0.08
N PRO A 136 2.95 -21.47 -1.05
CA PRO A 136 3.78 -22.56 -1.55
C PRO A 136 5.14 -22.06 -2.06
N LEU A 137 5.17 -20.90 -2.73
CA LEU A 137 6.41 -20.30 -3.24
C LEU A 137 7.36 -19.91 -2.09
N GLY A 138 6.84 -19.21 -1.09
CA GLY A 138 7.60 -18.82 0.10
C GLY A 138 8.17 -20.02 0.85
N THR A 139 7.40 -21.10 0.97
CA THR A 139 7.85 -22.36 1.58
C THR A 139 8.99 -23.01 0.77
N VAL A 140 8.86 -23.11 -0.56
CA VAL A 140 9.92 -23.68 -1.42
C VAL A 140 11.21 -22.86 -1.32
N LEU A 141 11.11 -21.53 -1.37
CA LEU A 141 12.25 -20.62 -1.19
C LEU A 141 12.90 -20.77 0.21
N ALA A 142 12.10 -20.91 1.26
CA ALA A 142 12.60 -21.15 2.62
C ALA A 142 13.35 -22.49 2.73
N VAL A 143 12.81 -23.56 2.14
CA VAL A 143 13.45 -24.88 2.15
C VAL A 143 14.75 -24.86 1.34
N CYS A 144 14.75 -24.28 0.14
CA CYS A 144 15.95 -24.16 -0.68
C CYS A 144 17.05 -23.35 0.02
N THR A 145 16.70 -22.23 0.65
CA THR A 145 17.67 -21.39 1.38
C THR A 145 18.24 -22.10 2.61
N ALA A 146 17.41 -22.82 3.37
CA ALA A 146 17.88 -23.62 4.51
C ALA A 146 18.85 -24.73 4.08
N LEU A 147 18.55 -25.43 2.98
CA LEU A 147 19.43 -26.48 2.44
C LEU A 147 20.79 -25.92 2.02
N VAL A 148 20.81 -24.80 1.28
CA VAL A 148 22.06 -24.18 0.82
C VAL A 148 22.87 -23.64 2.00
N PHE A 149 22.22 -23.09 3.03
CA PHE A 149 22.89 -22.65 4.25
C PHE A 149 23.56 -23.81 5.00
N LEU A 150 22.84 -24.94 5.17
CA LEU A 150 23.41 -26.14 5.81
C LEU A 150 24.58 -26.72 5.01
N LEU A 151 24.50 -26.72 3.68
CA LEU A 151 25.61 -27.12 2.82
C LEU A 151 26.82 -26.20 3.00
N ALA A 152 26.62 -24.88 3.04
CA ALA A 152 27.70 -23.92 3.27
C ALA A 152 28.40 -24.13 4.63
N LEU A 153 27.63 -24.39 5.69
CA LEU A 153 28.18 -24.73 7.02
C LEU A 153 28.92 -26.07 7.02
N ALA A 154 28.40 -27.09 6.33
CA ALA A 154 29.04 -28.39 6.22
C ALA A 154 30.40 -28.29 5.51
N ILE A 155 30.46 -27.57 4.38
CA ILE A 155 31.71 -27.31 3.66
C ILE A 155 32.68 -26.54 4.56
N LEU A 156 32.19 -25.56 5.35
CA LEU A 156 33.03 -24.80 6.28
C LEU A 156 33.59 -25.69 7.38
N GLY A 157 32.76 -26.55 7.97
CA GLY A 157 33.19 -27.53 8.95
C GLY A 157 34.23 -28.50 8.40
N ILE A 158 34.06 -28.98 7.16
CA ILE A 158 35.03 -29.87 6.50
C ILE A 158 36.37 -29.15 6.29
N PHE A 159 36.35 -27.88 5.86
CA PHE A 159 37.56 -27.07 5.71
C PHE A 159 38.26 -26.78 7.05
N ILE A 160 37.50 -26.61 8.15
CA ILE A 160 38.05 -26.48 9.51
C ILE A 160 38.69 -27.80 9.96
N TRP A 161 38.03 -28.93 9.73
CA TRP A 161 38.53 -30.25 10.11
C TRP A 161 39.77 -30.68 9.30
N HIS A 162 39.75 -30.48 7.98
CA HIS A 162 40.83 -30.85 7.07
C HIS A 162 41.87 -29.73 6.86
N HIS A 163 42.00 -28.81 7.83
CA HIS A 163 42.96 -27.70 7.80
C HIS A 163 44.43 -28.16 7.56
N HIS A 164 44.75 -29.42 7.84
CA HIS A 164 46.08 -30.00 7.60
C HIS A 164 46.32 -30.53 6.17
N THR A 165 45.32 -30.52 5.29
CA THR A 165 45.48 -31.04 3.91
C THR A 165 46.17 -30.03 2.98
N PRO A 166 47.09 -30.48 2.10
CA PRO A 166 47.88 -29.59 1.24
C PRO A 166 47.02 -28.82 0.20
N ILE A 167 45.80 -29.29 -0.09
CA ILE A 167 44.84 -28.62 -0.99
C ILE A 167 44.33 -27.31 -0.39
N VAL A 168 44.03 -27.27 0.92
CA VAL A 168 43.58 -26.05 1.63
C VAL A 168 44.76 -25.14 1.97
N ARG A 169 45.98 -25.66 1.95
CA ARG A 169 47.21 -24.89 2.18
C ARG A 169 47.74 -24.23 0.92
N ALA A 170 47.58 -24.88 -0.24
CA ALA A 170 47.94 -24.33 -1.55
C ALA A 170 47.00 -23.22 -2.01
N ASN A 171 45.72 -23.31 -1.64
CA ASN A 171 44.73 -22.24 -1.85
C ASN A 171 44.60 -21.43 -0.56
N ASN A 172 45.17 -20.22 -0.52
CA ASN A 172 45.28 -19.35 0.66
C ASN A 172 44.19 -19.59 1.72
N HIS A 173 44.58 -20.20 2.84
CA HIS A 173 43.67 -20.75 3.86
C HIS A 173 42.70 -19.69 4.43
N GLN A 174 43.15 -18.43 4.50
CA GLN A 174 42.36 -17.28 4.94
C GLN A 174 41.26 -16.92 3.92
N LEU A 175 41.57 -16.99 2.63
CA LEU A 175 40.66 -16.62 1.53
C LEU A 175 39.50 -17.62 1.41
N SER A 176 39.78 -18.92 1.52
CA SER A 176 38.75 -19.96 1.50
C SER A 176 37.78 -19.85 2.69
N TYR A 177 38.27 -19.57 3.90
CA TYR A 177 37.41 -19.37 5.07
C TYR A 177 36.54 -18.11 4.97
N LEU A 178 37.10 -17.01 4.48
CA LEU A 178 36.37 -15.74 4.30
C LEU A 178 35.29 -15.85 3.22
N LEU A 179 35.53 -16.60 2.14
CA LEU A 179 34.53 -16.85 1.09
C LEU A 179 33.34 -17.67 1.56
N LEU A 180 33.59 -18.64 2.42
CA LEU A 180 32.56 -19.58 2.85
C LEU A 180 31.76 -19.05 4.04
N SER A 181 32.38 -18.24 4.91
CA SER A 181 31.67 -17.50 5.96
C SER A 181 30.76 -16.41 5.38
N SER A 182 31.20 -15.68 4.35
CA SER A 182 30.38 -14.67 3.66
C SER A 182 29.17 -15.29 2.95
N LEU A 183 29.36 -16.44 2.30
CA LEU A 183 28.27 -17.19 1.67
C LEU A 183 27.20 -17.61 2.70
N ALA A 184 27.60 -18.16 3.84
CA ALA A 184 26.67 -18.55 4.90
C ALA A 184 25.88 -17.36 5.49
N LEU A 185 26.54 -16.22 5.74
CA LEU A 185 25.91 -15.01 6.28
C LEU A 185 24.90 -14.39 5.32
N SER A 186 25.14 -14.48 4.00
CA SER A 186 24.19 -13.99 2.99
C SER A 186 22.85 -14.73 3.00
N PHE A 187 22.87 -16.05 3.23
CA PHE A 187 21.66 -16.87 3.30
C PHE A 187 20.88 -16.71 4.61
N LEU A 188 21.59 -16.48 5.72
CA LEU A 188 20.97 -16.21 7.03
C LEU A 188 20.08 -14.96 6.98
N GLY A 189 20.44 -14.00 6.13
CA GLY A 189 19.66 -12.80 5.87
C GLY A 189 18.24 -13.03 5.35
N THR A 190 18.06 -14.05 4.52
CA THR A 190 16.78 -14.36 3.88
C THR A 190 15.78 -14.99 4.85
N PHE A 191 16.26 -15.71 5.87
CA PHE A 191 15.41 -16.45 6.82
C PHE A 191 14.54 -15.53 7.69
N MET A 192 15.08 -14.36 8.02
CA MET A 192 14.43 -13.36 8.87
C MET A 192 13.22 -12.68 8.20
N PHE A 193 13.12 -12.83 6.88
CA PHE A 193 12.00 -12.32 6.09
C PHE A 193 10.80 -13.28 6.00
N ILE A 194 10.84 -14.46 6.62
CA ILE A 194 9.77 -15.50 6.48
C ILE A 194 8.80 -15.57 7.69
N GLY A 195 8.85 -14.62 8.63
CA GLY A 195 7.97 -14.59 9.82
C GLY A 195 6.54 -14.03 9.63
N HIS A 196 5.64 -14.36 10.57
CA HIS A 196 4.28 -13.81 10.63
C HIS A 196 4.30 -12.32 11.02
N PRO A 197 3.47 -11.46 10.38
CA PRO A 197 3.39 -10.05 10.73
C PRO A 197 2.75 -9.88 12.11
N GLY A 198 3.52 -9.35 13.06
CA GLY A 198 3.09 -8.96 14.39
C GLY A 198 3.80 -7.66 14.79
N PRO A 199 3.35 -6.96 15.84
CA PRO A 199 3.85 -5.63 16.17
C PRO A 199 5.36 -5.63 16.46
N PHE A 200 5.83 -6.67 17.16
CA PHE A 200 7.24 -6.86 17.48
C PHE A 200 8.06 -7.33 16.27
N THR A 201 7.52 -8.25 15.47
CA THR A 201 8.24 -8.78 14.29
C THR A 201 8.40 -7.72 13.20
N TYR A 202 7.52 -6.71 13.14
CA TYR A 202 7.66 -5.57 12.23
C TYR A 202 8.92 -4.75 12.51
N ALA A 203 9.12 -4.30 13.76
CA ALA A 203 10.29 -3.52 14.14
C ALA A 203 11.60 -4.31 13.97
N VAL A 204 11.58 -5.60 14.34
CA VAL A 204 12.74 -6.49 14.19
C VAL A 204 13.08 -6.71 12.72
N ARG A 205 12.09 -6.95 11.84
CA ARG A 205 12.31 -7.08 10.40
C ARG A 205 12.92 -5.83 9.79
N GLN A 206 12.43 -4.65 10.17
CA GLN A 206 12.91 -3.38 9.63
C GLN A 206 14.37 -3.12 10.02
N ALA A 207 14.71 -3.28 11.30
CA ALA A 207 16.08 -3.12 11.77
C ALA A 207 17.02 -4.13 11.11
N ALA A 208 16.57 -5.36 11.05
CA ALA A 208 17.43 -6.43 10.65
C ALA A 208 17.58 -6.55 9.12
N PHE A 209 16.64 -6.04 8.31
CA PHE A 209 16.88 -5.79 6.88
C PHE A 209 18.13 -4.96 6.65
N GLY A 210 18.27 -3.86 7.39
CA GLY A 210 19.43 -2.97 7.31
C GLY A 210 20.71 -3.72 7.71
N VAL A 211 20.69 -4.43 8.83
CA VAL A 211 21.85 -5.20 9.32
C VAL A 211 22.26 -6.28 8.32
N THR A 212 21.32 -7.09 7.83
CA THR A 212 21.55 -8.13 6.82
C THR A 212 22.09 -7.53 5.53
N PHE A 213 21.51 -6.44 5.05
CA PHE A 213 21.96 -5.78 3.83
C PHE A 213 23.38 -5.24 3.97
N THR A 214 23.69 -4.55 5.07
CA THR A 214 25.05 -4.03 5.35
C THR A 214 26.07 -5.17 5.48
N ILE A 215 25.73 -6.27 6.15
CA ILE A 215 26.58 -7.46 6.24
C ILE A 215 26.81 -8.08 4.85
N CYS A 216 25.76 -8.20 4.03
CA CYS A 216 25.85 -8.75 2.69
C CYS A 216 26.73 -7.88 1.77
N VAL A 217 26.51 -6.56 1.75
CA VAL A 217 27.32 -5.62 0.97
C VAL A 217 28.78 -5.61 1.44
N SER A 218 29.01 -5.58 2.75
CA SER A 218 30.38 -5.58 3.30
C SER A 218 31.13 -6.87 2.96
N THR A 219 30.44 -8.01 2.99
CA THR A 219 31.06 -9.32 2.66
C THR A 219 31.32 -9.49 1.16
N VAL A 220 30.43 -9.01 0.29
CA VAL A 220 30.68 -8.97 -1.17
C VAL A 220 31.86 -8.06 -1.51
N LEU A 221 31.94 -6.89 -0.88
CA LEU A 221 33.05 -5.95 -1.09
C LEU A 221 34.38 -6.52 -0.57
N ALA A 222 34.38 -7.13 0.62
CA ALA A 222 35.57 -7.79 1.17
C ALA A 222 36.09 -8.89 0.23
N LYS A 223 35.19 -9.70 -0.35
CA LYS A 223 35.53 -10.69 -1.37
C LYS A 223 36.16 -10.04 -2.62
N ALA A 224 35.55 -8.98 -3.14
CA ALA A 224 36.05 -8.31 -4.34
C ALA A 224 37.47 -7.74 -4.13
N ILE A 225 37.72 -7.08 -2.99
CA ILE A 225 39.03 -6.50 -2.65
C ILE A 225 40.11 -7.58 -2.58
N VAL A 226 39.82 -8.70 -1.90
CA VAL A 226 40.79 -9.79 -1.73
C VAL A 226 41.15 -10.45 -3.07
N VAL A 227 40.18 -10.59 -3.98
CA VAL A 227 40.42 -11.10 -5.35
C VAL A 227 41.27 -10.12 -6.16
N VAL A 228 40.96 -8.83 -6.13
CA VAL A 228 41.75 -7.79 -6.81
C VAL A 228 43.18 -7.72 -6.28
N ALA A 229 43.36 -7.81 -4.96
CA ALA A 229 44.67 -7.84 -4.32
C ALA A 229 45.49 -9.08 -4.73
N ALA A 230 44.86 -10.25 -4.88
CA ALA A 230 45.52 -11.46 -5.35
C ALA A 230 46.02 -11.33 -6.80
N PHE A 231 45.22 -10.70 -7.68
CA PHE A 231 45.64 -10.42 -9.05
C PHE A 231 46.82 -9.43 -9.11
N HIS A 232 46.80 -8.39 -8.27
CA HIS A 232 47.89 -7.40 -8.21
C HIS A 232 49.18 -7.97 -7.61
N ALA A 233 49.11 -8.92 -6.68
CA ALA A 233 50.29 -9.55 -6.08
C ALA A 233 50.96 -10.62 -6.98
N THR A 234 50.28 -11.03 -8.05
CA THR A 234 50.79 -12.02 -9.03
C THR A 234 51.40 -11.34 -10.28
N SER A 235 51.21 -10.02 -10.42
CA SER A 235 51.87 -9.16 -11.41
C SER A 235 53.22 -8.65 -10.90
#